data_AF-A0AAD4ZXW3-F1
#
_entry.id   AF-A0AAD4ZXW3-F1
#
_cell.length_a   1.000
_cell.length_b   1.000
_cell.length_c   1.000
_cell.angle_alpha   90.00
_cell.angle_beta   90.00
_cell.angle_gamma   90.00
#
_symmetry.space_group_name_H-M   'P 1'
#
loop_
_entity.id
_entity.type
_entity.pdbx_description
1 polymer ?
#
loop_
_entity_poly.entity_id
_entity_poly.type
_entity_poly.pdbx_seq_one_letter_code
_entity_poly.pdbx_strand_id
1 'polypeptide(L)'
;MAYDAQFLSTSLSFHSLYKSVPQGFRQSKGLILLLVNSRINRNKHTGIFMEMQGNGSPTTSNQSTINIPHVLTVAGSDSGAGAGIQADLKACAARGVYCSTVITAITAQNTVGVQGVNVVPEDFVAEQMKSVLSDMHVDVVKTGMLPSIGIVKILHQHLREYPVRALVVDPVMVSTSGDVLAGPSVLAGFREELLPMANIITPNLKEASALLDGVKIKTVSDMRSAAKLLHDKGARNVLVKGGDLPDSLDAVDIFFDGEHLYELRSSRIKTRNTHGTGCTLASCIAAELAKGASMLEAVKVAKCFVETALDYSKEIFIGNGPQGPFDHLMKLKSNTHNSGRQVRFNPSDLFLYAVTDSGMNRRWGHSISDAVKAAVQGGATIVQLREKDIETRDFVEAAKSCLQICRAHGVPLLINDRIDVALACDADGVHIGQSDMPAHTARALLGPEKIIGVSCKTPEQAEQAWIAGADYIGCGGVYPTNTKANNLTVGLDGLKTVCLASKLPVVAIGGIKVSNARPVMEIGVPNLKGVAVVSAIFDSECVLTETRKLHAVLTEATAALK
;
A
#
# COMPACT_ATOMS: atom_id res chain seq x y z
N MET A 1 16.95 -50.92 -41.20
CA MET A 1 16.27 -52.14 -40.70
C MET A 1 14.93 -51.70 -40.17
N ALA A 2 13.86 -52.10 -40.84
CA ALA A 2 12.49 -51.85 -40.46
C ALA A 2 12.10 -52.67 -39.23
N TYR A 3 11.18 -52.18 -38.40
CA TYR A 3 9.99 -52.93 -37.97
C TYR A 3 8.92 -51.98 -37.42
N ASP A 4 7.71 -52.23 -37.89
CA ASP A 4 6.43 -51.56 -37.65
C ASP A 4 5.75 -51.93 -36.32
N ALA A 5 4.82 -51.04 -35.93
CA ALA A 5 3.52 -51.28 -35.29
C ALA A 5 3.45 -51.81 -33.82
N GLN A 6 2.68 -51.17 -32.94
CA GLN A 6 1.21 -51.31 -32.83
C GLN A 6 0.64 -50.50 -31.65
N PHE A 7 -0.52 -49.86 -31.89
CA PHE A 7 -1.43 -49.30 -30.90
C PHE A 7 -2.01 -50.41 -30.01
N LEU A 8 -2.09 -50.19 -28.69
CA LEU A 8 -3.11 -50.81 -27.82
C LEU A 8 -3.53 -49.84 -26.72
N SER A 9 -4.80 -49.46 -26.75
CA SER A 9 -5.52 -48.81 -25.65
C SER A 9 -5.63 -49.76 -24.45
N THR A 10 -5.30 -49.31 -23.25
CA THR A 10 -5.94 -49.83 -22.02
C THR A 10 -5.93 -48.77 -20.92
N SER A 11 -7.14 -48.40 -20.51
CA SER A 11 -7.44 -47.71 -19.26
C SER A 11 -7.00 -48.56 -18.07
N LEU A 12 -6.16 -48.06 -17.16
CA LEU A 12 -5.97 -48.66 -15.84
C LEU A 12 -5.60 -47.60 -14.78
N SER A 13 -6.57 -47.39 -13.90
CA SER A 13 -6.58 -46.85 -12.54
C SER A 13 -5.28 -46.41 -11.85
N PHE A 14 -5.33 -45.18 -11.31
CA PHE A 14 -4.49 -44.65 -10.25
C PHE A 14 -4.57 -45.49 -8.96
N HIS A 15 -3.74 -46.53 -8.83
CA HIS A 15 -3.40 -47.12 -7.52
C HIS A 15 -2.14 -48.00 -7.61
N SER A 16 -0.95 -47.41 -7.68
CA SER A 16 0.30 -48.07 -7.27
C SER A 16 1.47 -47.11 -7.41
N LEU A 17 2.02 -46.62 -6.29
CA LEU A 17 3.45 -46.33 -6.03
C LEU A 17 3.59 -45.28 -4.90
N TYR A 18 3.15 -45.64 -3.69
CA TYR A 18 3.63 -45.05 -2.44
C TYR A 18 4.26 -46.17 -1.60
N LYS A 19 5.51 -46.52 -1.89
CA LYS A 19 6.34 -47.35 -1.01
C LYS A 19 7.82 -47.02 -1.20
N SER A 20 8.33 -46.11 -0.37
CA SER A 20 9.71 -46.15 0.15
C SER A 20 9.98 -44.97 1.11
N VAL A 21 9.60 -45.10 2.38
CA VAL A 21 10.19 -44.32 3.49
C VAL A 21 10.44 -45.28 4.67
N PRO A 22 11.67 -45.41 5.20
CA PRO A 22 11.98 -46.33 6.29
C PRO A 22 11.36 -45.91 7.63
N GLN A 23 10.94 -46.92 8.41
CA GLN A 23 10.42 -46.78 9.78
C GLN A 23 11.56 -46.61 10.78
N GLY A 24 11.45 -45.61 11.66
CA GLY A 24 12.33 -45.46 12.82
C GLY A 24 12.12 -44.19 13.60
N PHE A 25 11.01 -44.13 14.35
CA PHE A 25 10.88 -43.64 15.75
C PHE A 25 9.43 -43.29 16.04
N ARG A 26 8.81 -44.12 16.91
CA ARG A 26 7.46 -43.98 17.44
C ARG A 26 7.48 -43.05 18.67
N GLN A 27 6.31 -42.43 18.90
CA GLN A 27 5.79 -41.87 20.16
C GLN A 27 6.20 -40.45 20.58
N SER A 28 5.33 -39.49 20.30
CA SER A 28 4.55 -38.84 21.38
C SER A 28 3.23 -38.29 20.80
N LYS A 29 2.16 -38.42 21.57
CA LYS A 29 0.78 -38.05 21.24
C LYS A 29 0.54 -36.58 21.63
N GLY A 30 -0.25 -35.86 20.82
CA GLY A 30 -0.86 -34.56 21.10
C GLY A 30 -1.16 -33.82 19.79
N LEU A 31 -2.33 -34.04 19.15
CA LEU A 31 -3.54 -33.19 19.25
C LEU A 31 -3.17 -31.69 19.13
N ILE A 32 -3.48 -30.97 18.04
CA ILE A 32 -4.83 -30.59 17.59
C ILE A 32 -4.79 -30.22 16.09
N LEU A 33 -5.71 -30.79 15.31
CA LEU A 33 -6.08 -30.42 13.95
C LEU A 33 -7.48 -29.80 14.03
N LEU A 34 -7.64 -28.52 13.64
CA LEU A 34 -8.93 -27.86 13.52
C LEU A 34 -9.30 -27.81 12.03
N LEU A 35 -10.12 -28.78 11.61
CA LEU A 35 -10.78 -28.82 10.31
C LEU A 35 -12.14 -28.12 10.38
N VAL A 36 -12.40 -27.42 9.29
CA VAL A 36 -13.60 -26.71 8.87
C VAL A 36 -14.87 -27.56 9.04
N ASN A 37 -15.93 -26.97 9.61
CA ASN A 37 -17.25 -27.58 9.71
C ASN A 37 -18.25 -26.78 8.84
N SER A 38 -18.62 -27.33 7.68
CA SER A 38 -19.80 -26.95 6.92
C SER A 38 -20.98 -27.82 7.37
N ARG A 39 -22.06 -27.20 7.84
CA ARG A 39 -23.31 -27.91 8.16
C ARG A 39 -24.29 -27.78 7.01
N ILE A 40 -24.48 -28.89 6.29
CA ILE A 40 -25.63 -29.16 5.43
C ILE A 40 -26.74 -29.68 6.35
N ASN A 41 -27.91 -29.05 6.31
CA ASN A 41 -29.09 -29.51 7.04
C ASN A 41 -30.15 -30.00 6.03
N ARG A 42 -30.40 -31.31 6.00
CA ARG A 42 -31.57 -31.93 5.39
C ARG A 42 -32.46 -32.42 6.52
N ASN A 43 -33.73 -32.04 6.54
CA ASN A 43 -34.77 -32.87 7.12
C ASN A 43 -36.10 -32.66 6.39
N LYS A 44 -36.65 -33.78 5.91
CA LYS A 44 -38.04 -33.94 5.50
C LYS A 44 -38.84 -34.34 6.74
N HIS A 45 -39.97 -33.71 7.01
CA HIS A 45 -41.14 -34.37 7.60
C HIS A 45 -42.43 -33.65 7.20
N THR A 46 -43.45 -34.48 7.01
CA THR A 46 -44.79 -34.28 6.47
C THR A 46 -45.76 -33.59 7.44
N GLY A 47 -46.54 -32.64 6.90
CA GLY A 47 -47.96 -32.35 7.19
C GLY A 47 -48.39 -32.01 8.63
N ILE A 48 -48.87 -30.76 8.82
CA ILE A 48 -50.17 -30.38 9.40
C ILE A 48 -50.37 -28.87 9.14
N PHE A 49 -51.57 -28.50 8.69
CA PHE A 49 -52.02 -27.14 8.41
C PHE A 49 -52.12 -26.28 9.67
N MET A 50 -51.66 -25.03 9.60
CA MET A 50 -52.31 -23.88 10.24
C MET A 50 -51.84 -22.59 9.58
N GLU A 51 -52.77 -21.89 8.91
CA GLU A 51 -52.57 -20.54 8.40
C GLU A 51 -52.39 -19.57 9.57
N MET A 52 -51.30 -18.79 9.53
CA MET A 52 -51.23 -17.51 10.23
C MET A 52 -50.64 -16.49 9.25
N GLN A 53 -51.50 -15.57 8.83
CA GLN A 53 -51.13 -14.35 8.12
C GLN A 53 -50.24 -13.50 9.02
N GLY A 54 -49.01 -13.23 8.56
CA GLY A 54 -48.08 -12.30 9.18
C GLY A 54 -47.41 -11.48 8.10
N ASN A 55 -47.86 -10.24 7.93
CA ASN A 55 -47.22 -9.22 7.11
C ASN A 55 -45.80 -8.96 7.63
N GLY A 56 -44.80 -9.42 6.87
CA GLY A 56 -43.39 -9.11 7.10
C GLY A 56 -42.72 -8.75 5.78
N SER A 57 -42.49 -7.46 5.57
CA SER A 57 -41.69 -6.96 4.44
C SER A 57 -40.27 -7.54 4.49
N PRO A 58 -39.72 -8.07 3.39
CA PRO A 58 -38.33 -8.50 3.38
C PRO A 58 -37.43 -7.25 3.33
N THR A 59 -36.77 -6.94 4.44
CA THR A 59 -35.61 -6.04 4.44
C THR A 59 -34.49 -6.71 3.66
N THR A 60 -34.34 -6.36 2.39
CA THR A 60 -33.19 -6.73 1.57
C THR A 60 -31.94 -6.05 2.12
N SER A 61 -31.11 -6.80 2.84
CA SER A 61 -29.74 -6.39 3.15
C SER A 61 -28.94 -6.38 1.84
N ASN A 62 -28.75 -5.19 1.26
CA ASN A 62 -27.79 -4.97 0.18
C ASN A 62 -26.38 -5.15 0.75
N GLN A 63 -25.88 -6.39 0.78
CA GLN A 63 -24.45 -6.64 0.93
C GLN A 63 -23.81 -6.17 -0.37
N SER A 64 -23.23 -4.96 -0.36
CA SER A 64 -22.36 -4.49 -1.42
C SER A 64 -21.19 -5.47 -1.53
N THR A 65 -21.25 -6.36 -2.52
CA THR A 65 -20.14 -7.26 -2.84
C THR A 65 -18.94 -6.40 -3.24
N ILE A 66 -17.85 -6.47 -2.47
CA ILE A 66 -16.60 -5.80 -2.80
C ILE A 66 -16.10 -6.42 -4.12
N ASN A 67 -16.17 -5.66 -5.22
CA ASN A 67 -15.61 -6.11 -6.49
C ASN A 67 -14.08 -5.92 -6.44
N ILE A 68 -13.34 -7.02 -6.50
CA ILE A 68 -11.87 -6.99 -6.44
C ILE A 68 -11.35 -6.89 -7.88
N PRO A 69 -10.61 -5.83 -8.25
CA PRO A 69 -10.02 -5.73 -9.58
C PRO A 69 -9.14 -6.95 -9.89
N HIS A 70 -9.30 -7.52 -11.08
CA HIS A 70 -8.64 -8.77 -11.48
C HIS A 70 -7.88 -8.63 -12.80
N VAL A 71 -6.57 -8.86 -12.74
CA VAL A 71 -5.70 -9.01 -13.92
C VAL A 71 -5.37 -10.48 -14.18
N LEU A 72 -5.46 -10.93 -15.42
CA LEU A 72 -4.85 -12.19 -15.87
C LEU A 72 -3.56 -11.90 -16.63
N THR A 73 -2.43 -12.40 -16.16
CA THR A 73 -1.19 -12.39 -16.95
C THR A 73 -1.01 -13.69 -17.73
N VAL A 74 -0.67 -13.58 -19.02
CA VAL A 74 -0.32 -14.68 -19.92
C VAL A 74 1.14 -14.53 -20.32
N ALA A 75 2.05 -15.22 -19.64
CA ALA A 75 3.49 -15.01 -19.78
C ALA A 75 4.33 -16.21 -19.33
N GLY A 76 5.63 -16.15 -19.59
CA GLY A 76 6.60 -17.12 -19.09
C GLY A 76 6.95 -16.93 -17.61
N SER A 77 7.40 -18.00 -16.97
CA SER A 77 7.92 -18.02 -15.61
C SER A 77 9.42 -17.83 -15.59
N ASP A 78 9.88 -16.77 -14.92
CA ASP A 78 11.29 -16.49 -14.63
C ASP A 78 11.69 -17.14 -13.29
N SER A 79 12.58 -18.13 -13.32
CA SER A 79 13.08 -18.79 -12.10
C SER A 79 13.80 -17.84 -11.13
N GLY A 80 14.38 -16.73 -11.63
CA GLY A 80 14.99 -15.68 -10.81
C GLY A 80 13.98 -14.73 -10.18
N ALA A 81 12.71 -14.85 -10.54
CA ALA A 81 11.58 -14.05 -10.06
C ALA A 81 11.75 -12.53 -10.22
N GLY A 82 12.58 -12.09 -11.16
CA GLY A 82 12.79 -10.68 -11.47
C GLY A 82 11.89 -10.17 -12.60
N ALA A 83 11.51 -11.05 -13.52
CA ALA A 83 10.63 -10.78 -14.67
C ALA A 83 9.47 -11.80 -14.73
N GLY A 84 8.82 -11.91 -15.89
CA GLY A 84 7.79 -12.92 -16.16
C GLY A 84 6.56 -12.81 -15.25
N ILE A 85 5.85 -13.92 -15.08
CA ILE A 85 4.66 -13.98 -14.20
C ILE A 85 4.98 -13.57 -12.77
N GLN A 86 6.22 -13.77 -12.29
CA GLN A 86 6.62 -13.39 -10.95
C GLN A 86 6.64 -11.87 -10.78
N ALA A 87 7.20 -11.14 -11.76
CA ALA A 87 7.13 -9.68 -11.76
C ALA A 87 5.69 -9.19 -11.91
N ASP A 88 4.90 -9.84 -12.76
CA ASP A 88 3.50 -9.47 -13.00
C ASP A 88 2.64 -9.62 -11.73
N LEU A 89 2.75 -10.75 -11.04
CA LEU A 89 2.09 -11.02 -9.76
C LEU A 89 2.50 -9.99 -8.70
N LYS A 90 3.81 -9.74 -8.55
CA LYS A 90 4.34 -8.78 -7.57
C LYS A 90 3.89 -7.35 -7.87
N ALA A 91 3.91 -6.95 -9.14
CA ALA A 91 3.44 -5.64 -9.57
C ALA A 91 1.95 -5.47 -9.26
N CYS A 92 1.10 -6.42 -9.64
CA CYS A 92 -0.33 -6.36 -9.36
C CYS A 92 -0.61 -6.35 -7.85
N ALA A 93 0.08 -7.18 -7.07
CA ALA A 93 -0.02 -7.20 -5.62
C ALA A 93 0.39 -5.85 -4.99
N ALA A 94 1.49 -5.24 -5.45
CA ALA A 94 1.93 -3.91 -5.03
C ALA A 94 0.93 -2.80 -5.40
N ARG A 95 0.06 -3.06 -6.39
CA ARG A 95 -1.04 -2.18 -6.78
C ARG A 95 -2.37 -2.59 -6.12
N GLY A 96 -2.44 -3.63 -5.28
CA GLY A 96 -3.69 -4.04 -4.61
C GLY A 96 -4.72 -4.65 -5.56
N VAL A 97 -4.25 -5.37 -6.58
CA VAL A 97 -5.07 -6.03 -7.61
C VAL A 97 -4.85 -7.53 -7.54
N TYR A 98 -5.93 -8.32 -7.62
CA TYR A 98 -5.82 -9.77 -7.70
C TYR A 98 -5.26 -10.16 -9.07
N CYS A 99 -4.27 -11.05 -9.11
CA CYS A 99 -3.60 -11.42 -10.34
C CYS A 99 -3.53 -12.94 -10.47
N SER A 100 -4.14 -13.47 -11.53
CA SER A 100 -4.05 -14.87 -11.93
C SER A 100 -3.06 -15.03 -13.08
N THR A 101 -2.59 -16.26 -13.32
CA THR A 101 -1.56 -16.52 -14.33
C THR A 101 -1.96 -17.65 -15.27
N VAL A 102 -1.59 -17.51 -16.54
CA VAL A 102 -1.47 -18.59 -17.52
C VAL A 102 -0.01 -18.66 -17.92
N ILE A 103 0.61 -19.82 -17.72
CA ILE A 103 2.05 -20.00 -17.94
C ILE A 103 2.28 -20.51 -19.37
N THR A 104 3.05 -19.76 -20.15
CA THR A 104 3.37 -20.10 -21.55
C THR A 104 4.69 -20.86 -21.72
N ALA A 105 5.63 -20.66 -20.79
CA ALA A 105 6.89 -21.37 -20.71
C ALA A 105 7.49 -21.22 -19.32
N ILE A 106 8.42 -22.10 -18.97
CA ILE A 106 9.26 -22.00 -17.77
C ILE A 106 10.70 -21.79 -18.22
N THR A 107 11.34 -20.73 -17.75
CA THR A 107 12.76 -20.48 -18.02
C THR A 107 13.61 -20.90 -16.83
N ALA A 108 14.64 -21.72 -17.08
CA ALA A 108 15.77 -21.85 -16.17
C ALA A 108 16.62 -20.58 -16.34
N GLN A 109 16.28 -19.56 -15.55
CA GLN A 109 16.79 -18.20 -15.69
C GLN A 109 17.19 -17.65 -14.33
N ASN A 110 18.24 -16.84 -14.31
CA ASN A 110 18.65 -16.07 -13.15
C ASN A 110 19.35 -14.79 -13.62
N THR A 111 19.98 -14.05 -12.69
CA THR A 111 20.63 -12.77 -13.01
C THR A 111 21.73 -12.85 -14.07
N VAL A 112 22.35 -14.02 -14.29
CA VAL A 112 23.42 -14.20 -15.30
C VAL A 112 22.88 -14.52 -16.70
N GLY A 113 21.57 -14.69 -16.87
CA GLY A 113 20.91 -14.93 -18.15
C GLY A 113 19.99 -16.15 -18.14
N VAL A 114 19.62 -16.63 -19.34
CA VAL A 114 18.76 -17.80 -19.55
C VAL A 114 19.62 -19.03 -19.86
N GLN A 115 19.46 -20.12 -19.11
CA GLN A 115 20.16 -21.40 -19.31
C GLN A 115 19.30 -22.45 -20.02
N GLY A 116 17.97 -22.27 -19.99
CA GLY A 116 17.04 -23.19 -20.65
C GLY A 116 15.63 -22.64 -20.68
N VAL A 117 14.86 -23.09 -21.67
CA VAL A 117 13.45 -22.74 -21.85
C VAL A 117 12.68 -24.02 -22.09
N ASN A 118 11.64 -24.24 -21.28
CA ASN A 118 10.68 -25.31 -21.49
C ASN A 118 9.31 -24.70 -21.83
N VAL A 119 8.86 -24.88 -23.06
CA VAL A 119 7.59 -24.33 -23.55
C VAL A 119 6.45 -25.21 -23.06
N VAL A 120 5.39 -24.58 -22.54
CA VAL A 120 4.18 -25.30 -22.13
C VAL A 120 3.40 -25.70 -23.39
N PRO A 121 2.93 -26.96 -23.51
CA PRO A 121 2.11 -27.40 -24.63
C PRO A 121 0.89 -26.48 -24.86
N GLU A 122 0.60 -26.17 -26.12
CA GLU A 122 -0.41 -25.18 -26.50
C GLU A 122 -1.83 -25.57 -26.02
N ASP A 123 -2.17 -26.85 -26.10
CA ASP A 123 -3.41 -27.41 -25.55
C ASP A 123 -3.55 -27.14 -24.05
N PHE A 124 -2.47 -27.31 -23.28
CA PHE A 124 -2.46 -27.01 -21.86
C PHE A 124 -2.49 -25.51 -21.55
N VAL A 125 -1.95 -24.65 -22.44
CA VAL A 125 -2.14 -23.19 -22.34
C VAL A 125 -3.62 -22.82 -22.53
N ALA A 126 -4.30 -23.44 -23.50
CA ALA A 126 -5.73 -23.26 -23.71
C ALA A 126 -6.56 -23.73 -22.51
N GLU A 127 -6.23 -24.88 -21.92
CA GLU A 127 -6.89 -25.38 -20.71
C GLU A 127 -6.73 -24.41 -19.52
N GLN A 128 -5.53 -23.85 -19.31
CA GLN A 128 -5.30 -22.83 -18.28
C GLN A 128 -6.14 -21.57 -18.54
N MET A 129 -6.16 -21.06 -19.78
CA MET A 129 -6.95 -19.88 -20.15
C MET A 129 -8.43 -20.10 -19.89
N LYS A 130 -8.99 -21.22 -20.36
CA LYS A 130 -10.39 -21.59 -20.13
C LYS A 130 -10.70 -21.73 -18.65
N SER A 131 -9.83 -22.36 -17.87
CA SER A 131 -10.03 -22.58 -16.44
C SER A 131 -10.20 -21.27 -15.67
N VAL A 132 -9.43 -20.23 -16.02
CA VAL A 132 -9.56 -18.91 -15.39
C VAL A 132 -10.74 -18.15 -15.97
N LEU A 133 -10.81 -18.00 -17.28
CA LEU A 133 -11.76 -17.09 -17.94
C LEU A 133 -13.23 -17.56 -17.87
N SER A 134 -13.48 -18.87 -17.73
CA SER A 134 -14.84 -19.40 -17.63
C SER A 134 -15.43 -19.36 -16.22
N ASP A 135 -14.61 -19.15 -15.18
CA ASP A 135 -15.03 -19.13 -13.77
C ASP A 135 -14.85 -17.75 -13.13
N MET A 136 -13.75 -17.07 -13.43
CA MET A 136 -13.34 -15.84 -12.75
C MET A 136 -13.67 -14.60 -13.60
N HIS A 137 -14.12 -13.54 -12.94
CA HIS A 137 -14.34 -12.24 -13.60
C HIS A 137 -13.01 -11.49 -13.79
N VAL A 138 -12.36 -11.70 -14.93
CA VAL A 138 -11.13 -11.00 -15.31
C VAL A 138 -11.45 -9.64 -15.92
N ASP A 139 -10.95 -8.55 -15.33
CA ASP A 139 -11.10 -7.20 -15.89
C ASP A 139 -10.14 -6.95 -17.05
N VAL A 140 -8.87 -7.32 -16.88
CA VAL A 140 -7.79 -6.97 -17.82
C VAL A 140 -6.87 -8.17 -18.06
N VAL A 141 -6.48 -8.38 -19.31
CA VAL A 141 -5.43 -9.36 -19.66
C VAL A 141 -4.14 -8.63 -19.99
N LYS A 142 -3.02 -9.09 -19.43
CA LYS A 142 -1.67 -8.66 -19.77
C LYS A 142 -0.93 -9.81 -20.46
N THR A 143 -0.26 -9.56 -21.57
CA THR A 143 0.62 -10.55 -22.20
C THR A 143 2.08 -10.23 -21.94
N GLY A 144 2.90 -11.26 -21.73
CA GLY A 144 4.36 -11.17 -21.71
C GLY A 144 4.98 -12.01 -22.83
N MET A 145 5.95 -12.86 -22.48
CA MET A 145 6.58 -13.78 -23.44
C MET A 145 5.58 -14.80 -23.99
N LEU A 146 5.38 -14.79 -25.32
CA LEU A 146 4.57 -15.76 -26.05
C LEU A 146 5.50 -16.54 -27.02
N PRO A 147 5.80 -17.83 -26.76
CA PRO A 147 6.85 -18.55 -27.48
C PRO A 147 6.42 -19.09 -28.85
N SER A 148 5.12 -19.11 -29.18
CA SER A 148 4.61 -19.63 -30.44
C SER A 148 3.43 -18.81 -30.97
N ILE A 149 3.21 -18.89 -32.28
CA ILE A 149 2.01 -18.32 -32.92
C ILE A 149 0.72 -19.03 -32.49
N GLY A 150 0.78 -20.33 -32.14
CA GLY A 150 -0.39 -21.06 -31.65
C GLY A 150 -0.90 -20.50 -30.33
N ILE A 151 0.00 -20.09 -29.42
CA ILE A 151 -0.40 -19.40 -28.19
C ILE A 151 -1.05 -18.05 -28.47
N VAL A 152 -0.56 -17.29 -29.46
CA VAL A 152 -1.20 -16.02 -29.89
C VAL A 152 -2.62 -16.28 -30.39
N LYS A 153 -2.83 -17.34 -31.19
CA LYS A 153 -4.16 -17.75 -31.68
C LYS A 153 -5.09 -18.20 -30.57
N ILE A 154 -4.59 -18.96 -29.60
CA ILE A 154 -5.35 -19.38 -28.42
C ILE A 154 -5.82 -18.17 -27.62
N LEU A 155 -4.93 -17.21 -27.39
CA LEU A 155 -5.25 -15.95 -26.71
C LEU A 155 -6.34 -15.19 -27.48
N HIS A 156 -6.18 -15.02 -28.79
CA HIS A 156 -7.16 -14.35 -29.63
C HIS A 156 -8.55 -15.04 -29.58
N GLN A 157 -8.60 -16.37 -29.68
CA GLN A 157 -9.83 -17.14 -29.61
C GLN A 157 -10.53 -16.97 -28.25
N HIS A 158 -9.79 -17.14 -27.15
CA HIS A 158 -10.38 -17.07 -25.80
C HIS A 158 -10.83 -15.66 -25.43
N LEU A 159 -10.13 -14.61 -25.85
CA LEU A 159 -10.57 -13.23 -25.58
C LEU A 159 -11.78 -12.81 -26.44
N ARG A 160 -12.06 -13.53 -27.53
CA ARG A 160 -13.33 -13.38 -28.27
C ARG A 160 -14.49 -14.09 -27.58
N GLU A 161 -14.23 -15.26 -26.99
CA GLU A 161 -15.23 -16.02 -26.24
C GLU A 161 -15.53 -15.39 -24.86
N TYR A 162 -14.49 -14.90 -24.19
CA TYR A 162 -14.52 -14.28 -22.87
C TYR A 162 -13.95 -12.85 -22.96
N PRO A 163 -14.77 -11.86 -23.34
CA PRO A 163 -14.31 -10.48 -23.52
C PRO A 163 -13.89 -9.85 -22.19
N VAL A 164 -12.81 -9.08 -22.23
CA VAL A 164 -12.27 -8.32 -21.09
C VAL A 164 -12.30 -6.82 -21.38
N ARG A 165 -12.15 -5.98 -20.34
CA ARG A 165 -12.14 -4.51 -20.48
C ARG A 165 -10.95 -4.02 -21.31
N ALA A 166 -9.77 -4.61 -21.09
CA ALA A 166 -8.56 -4.22 -21.79
C ALA A 166 -7.58 -5.37 -21.99
N LEU A 167 -6.84 -5.30 -23.10
CA LEU A 167 -5.67 -6.11 -23.39
C LEU A 167 -4.41 -5.22 -23.40
N VAL A 168 -3.49 -5.49 -22.47
CA VAL A 168 -2.17 -4.85 -22.36
C VAL A 168 -1.12 -5.78 -22.93
N VAL A 169 -0.42 -5.35 -23.99
CA VAL A 169 0.55 -6.18 -24.70
C VAL A 169 1.97 -5.70 -24.42
N ASP A 170 2.75 -6.48 -23.68
CA ASP A 170 4.20 -6.33 -23.59
C ASP A 170 4.85 -7.26 -24.64
N PRO A 171 5.33 -6.73 -25.78
CA PRO A 171 5.77 -7.56 -26.90
C PRO A 171 7.17 -8.11 -26.66
N VAL A 172 7.31 -8.97 -25.65
CA VAL A 172 8.60 -9.54 -25.23
C VAL A 172 9.11 -10.49 -26.32
N MET A 173 10.15 -10.05 -27.04
CA MET A 173 10.81 -10.84 -28.09
C MET A 173 12.21 -11.29 -27.71
N VAL A 174 12.85 -10.57 -26.80
CA VAL A 174 14.23 -10.78 -26.38
C VAL A 174 14.27 -10.67 -24.86
N SER A 175 15.03 -11.54 -24.21
CA SER A 175 15.24 -11.46 -22.77
C SER A 175 16.00 -10.18 -22.42
N THR A 176 15.89 -9.74 -21.17
CA THR A 176 16.69 -8.62 -20.65
C THR A 176 18.21 -8.89 -20.76
N SER A 177 18.64 -10.16 -20.79
CA SER A 177 20.02 -10.59 -21.05
C SER A 177 20.41 -10.65 -22.53
N GLY A 178 19.46 -10.46 -23.46
CA GLY A 178 19.71 -10.42 -24.91
C GLY A 178 19.41 -11.71 -25.67
N ASP A 179 18.87 -12.73 -25.02
CA ASP A 179 18.53 -14.02 -25.63
C ASP A 179 17.23 -13.91 -26.45
N VAL A 180 17.21 -14.45 -27.67
CA VAL A 180 15.99 -14.44 -28.49
C VAL A 180 14.95 -15.38 -27.90
N LEU A 181 13.78 -14.84 -27.56
CA LEU A 181 12.67 -15.57 -26.94
C LEU A 181 11.52 -15.85 -27.91
N ALA A 182 11.43 -15.11 -29.02
CA ALA A 182 10.42 -15.26 -30.05
C ALA A 182 11.05 -15.30 -31.45
N GLY A 183 10.73 -16.34 -32.23
CA GLY A 183 11.20 -16.47 -33.62
C GLY A 183 10.43 -15.58 -34.62
N PRO A 184 10.88 -15.48 -35.88
CA PRO A 184 10.26 -14.64 -36.91
C PRO A 184 8.77 -14.94 -37.18
N SER A 185 8.35 -16.21 -37.05
CA SER A 185 6.95 -16.61 -37.21
C SER A 185 6.03 -16.05 -36.12
N VAL A 186 6.55 -15.84 -34.91
CA VAL A 186 5.79 -15.27 -33.80
C VAL A 186 5.56 -13.78 -34.01
N LEU A 187 6.54 -13.06 -34.56
CA LEU A 187 6.43 -11.64 -34.92
C LEU A 187 5.27 -11.35 -35.88
N ALA A 188 5.06 -12.23 -36.87
CA ALA A 188 3.92 -12.12 -37.78
C ALA A 188 2.59 -12.21 -37.00
N GLY A 189 2.46 -13.19 -36.10
CA GLY A 189 1.30 -13.33 -35.22
C GLY A 189 1.07 -12.12 -34.32
N PHE A 190 2.13 -11.53 -33.77
CA PHE A 190 2.01 -10.28 -33.00
C PHE A 190 1.40 -9.16 -33.85
N ARG A 191 1.85 -8.97 -35.09
CA ARG A 191 1.41 -7.88 -35.96
C ARG A 191 0.00 -8.09 -36.50
N GLU A 192 -0.31 -9.30 -36.94
CA GLU A 192 -1.55 -9.61 -37.66
C GLU A 192 -2.71 -9.90 -36.71
N GLU A 193 -2.45 -10.54 -35.56
CA GLU A 193 -3.49 -10.95 -34.62
C GLU A 193 -3.51 -10.08 -33.36
N LEU A 194 -2.35 -9.81 -32.76
CA LEU A 194 -2.31 -9.21 -31.42
C LEU A 194 -2.41 -7.67 -31.42
N LEU A 195 -1.70 -6.98 -32.32
CA LEU A 195 -1.75 -5.51 -32.41
C LEU A 195 -3.18 -4.97 -32.59
N PRO A 196 -4.02 -5.50 -33.50
CA PRO A 196 -5.38 -4.99 -33.70
C PRO A 196 -6.30 -5.15 -32.48
N MET A 197 -5.99 -6.10 -31.60
CA MET A 197 -6.75 -6.32 -30.36
C MET A 197 -6.26 -5.46 -29.20
N ALA A 198 -5.01 -4.99 -29.25
CA ALA A 198 -4.37 -4.38 -28.11
C ALA A 198 -4.98 -3.02 -27.76
N ASN A 199 -5.44 -2.87 -26.52
CA ASN A 199 -5.79 -1.55 -25.99
C ASN A 199 -4.54 -0.70 -25.78
N ILE A 200 -3.42 -1.32 -25.40
CA ILE A 200 -2.12 -0.68 -25.37
C ILE A 200 -1.00 -1.69 -25.64
N ILE A 201 0.01 -1.26 -26.39
CA ILE A 201 1.29 -1.98 -26.50
C ILE A 201 2.40 -1.18 -25.81
N THR A 202 3.36 -1.88 -25.21
CA THR A 202 4.47 -1.25 -24.46
C THR A 202 5.86 -1.65 -24.97
N PRO A 203 6.19 -1.49 -26.27
CA PRO A 203 7.49 -1.91 -26.79
C PRO A 203 8.66 -1.04 -26.30
N ASN A 204 9.83 -1.64 -26.07
CA ASN A 204 11.11 -0.91 -26.02
C ASN A 204 11.60 -0.58 -27.44
N LEU A 205 12.76 0.08 -27.56
CA LEU A 205 13.29 0.50 -28.87
C LEU A 205 13.55 -0.69 -29.82
N LYS A 206 14.08 -1.81 -29.31
CA LYS A 206 14.39 -3.00 -30.11
C LYS A 206 13.11 -3.70 -30.56
N GLU A 207 12.13 -3.81 -29.66
CA GLU A 207 10.81 -4.39 -29.93
C GLU A 207 10.03 -3.52 -30.91
N ALA A 208 10.03 -2.20 -30.75
CA ALA A 208 9.39 -1.29 -31.68
C ALA A 208 10.03 -1.38 -33.08
N SER A 209 11.36 -1.44 -33.15
CA SER A 209 12.10 -1.69 -34.39
C SER A 209 11.70 -3.02 -35.04
N ALA A 210 11.65 -4.10 -34.26
CA ALA A 210 11.27 -5.42 -34.74
C ALA A 210 9.81 -5.48 -35.20
N LEU A 211 8.87 -4.79 -34.55
CA LEU A 211 7.48 -4.68 -35.00
C LEU A 211 7.32 -3.83 -36.27
N LEU A 212 8.26 -2.90 -36.50
CA LEU A 212 8.32 -2.00 -37.66
C LEU A 212 9.36 -2.44 -38.69
N ASP A 213 9.54 -3.75 -38.90
CA ASP A 213 10.37 -4.30 -39.98
C ASP A 213 11.84 -3.81 -39.97
N GLY A 214 12.40 -3.59 -38.78
CA GLY A 214 13.81 -3.22 -38.61
C GLY A 214 14.09 -1.73 -38.73
N VAL A 215 13.07 -0.87 -38.69
CA VAL A 215 13.24 0.60 -38.63
C VAL A 215 14.14 0.98 -37.46
N LYS A 216 15.20 1.75 -37.72
CA LYS A 216 16.14 2.19 -36.69
C LYS A 216 15.55 3.33 -35.88
N ILE A 217 15.49 3.18 -34.56
CA ILE A 217 14.96 4.18 -33.63
C ILE A 217 16.12 4.63 -32.74
N LYS A 218 16.60 5.86 -32.92
CA LYS A 218 17.79 6.39 -32.21
C LYS A 218 17.52 7.67 -31.44
N THR A 219 16.45 8.38 -31.77
CA THR A 219 16.11 9.68 -31.18
C THR A 219 14.70 9.66 -30.62
N VAL A 220 14.40 10.63 -29.75
CA VAL A 220 13.03 10.86 -29.26
C VAL A 220 12.08 11.14 -30.43
N SER A 221 12.53 11.84 -31.48
CA SER A 221 11.71 12.06 -32.68
C SER A 221 11.39 10.76 -33.40
N ASP A 222 12.34 9.82 -33.49
CA ASP A 222 12.09 8.50 -34.09
C ASP A 222 11.08 7.71 -33.25
N MET A 223 11.13 7.82 -31.92
CA MET A 223 10.15 7.17 -31.03
C MET A 223 8.74 7.72 -31.26
N ARG A 224 8.59 9.04 -31.47
CA ARG A 224 7.30 9.65 -31.84
C ARG A 224 6.75 9.10 -33.14
N SER A 225 7.61 8.98 -34.17
CA SER A 225 7.24 8.38 -35.45
C SER A 225 6.87 6.91 -35.30
N ALA A 226 7.65 6.14 -34.52
CA ALA A 226 7.39 4.74 -34.26
C ALA A 226 6.05 4.52 -33.53
N ALA A 227 5.72 5.36 -32.55
CA ALA A 227 4.44 5.29 -31.84
C ALA A 227 3.24 5.45 -32.79
N LYS A 228 3.32 6.41 -33.72
CA LYS A 228 2.29 6.62 -34.74
C LYS A 228 2.19 5.45 -35.72
N LEU A 229 3.31 4.97 -36.24
CA LEU A 229 3.32 3.83 -37.18
C LEU A 229 2.78 2.54 -36.56
N LEU A 230 3.03 2.31 -35.27
CA LEU A 230 2.48 1.16 -34.55
C LEU A 230 0.98 1.31 -34.28
N HIS A 231 0.50 2.53 -34.06
CA HIS A 231 -0.92 2.83 -33.98
C HIS A 231 -1.62 2.57 -35.32
N ASP A 232 -1.03 3.03 -36.43
CA ASP A 232 -1.53 2.79 -37.80
C ASP A 232 -1.60 1.29 -38.15
N LYS A 233 -0.77 0.46 -37.51
CA LYS A 233 -0.79 -1.01 -37.63
C LYS A 233 -1.87 -1.69 -36.77
N GLY A 234 -2.63 -0.96 -35.96
CA GLY A 234 -3.84 -1.44 -35.29
C GLY A 234 -3.86 -1.29 -33.77
N ALA A 235 -2.74 -0.98 -33.12
CA ALA A 235 -2.72 -0.82 -31.66
C ALA A 235 -3.45 0.46 -31.25
N ARG A 236 -4.42 0.37 -30.32
CA ARG A 236 -5.21 1.55 -29.94
C ARG A 236 -4.39 2.63 -29.25
N ASN A 237 -3.48 2.23 -28.37
CA ASN A 237 -2.54 3.11 -27.71
C ASN A 237 -1.13 2.51 -27.77
N VAL A 238 -0.11 3.35 -27.81
CA VAL A 238 1.28 2.91 -27.93
C VAL A 238 2.16 3.64 -26.92
N LEU A 239 2.89 2.88 -26.09
CA LEU A 239 3.92 3.40 -25.19
C LEU A 239 5.29 2.88 -25.63
N VAL A 240 6.05 3.70 -26.36
CA VAL A 240 7.43 3.37 -26.73
C VAL A 240 8.36 3.74 -25.57
N LYS A 241 8.96 2.73 -24.95
CA LYS A 241 9.86 2.86 -23.80
C LYS A 241 11.26 3.28 -24.28
N GLY A 242 11.80 4.38 -23.76
CA GLY A 242 13.09 4.94 -24.21
C GLY A 242 14.24 4.76 -23.23
N GLY A 243 14.10 3.93 -22.19
CA GLY A 243 15.17 3.61 -21.23
C GLY A 243 16.48 3.14 -21.88
N ASP A 244 16.41 2.59 -23.10
CA ASP A 244 17.55 2.12 -23.89
C ASP A 244 18.12 3.17 -24.86
N LEU A 245 17.63 4.43 -24.83
CA LEU A 245 18.19 5.49 -25.66
C LEU A 245 19.68 5.69 -25.31
N PRO A 246 20.60 5.63 -26.29
CA PRO A 246 22.02 5.83 -26.05
C PRO A 246 22.29 7.28 -25.61
N ASP A 247 23.24 7.45 -24.68
CA ASP A 247 23.80 8.74 -24.25
C ASP A 247 22.79 9.79 -23.73
N SER A 248 21.60 9.36 -23.31
CA SER A 248 20.60 10.25 -22.71
C SER A 248 20.68 10.28 -21.19
N LEU A 249 20.77 11.49 -20.62
CA LEU A 249 20.68 11.72 -19.18
C LEU A 249 19.25 11.50 -18.64
N ASP A 250 18.25 11.52 -19.53
CA ASP A 250 16.84 11.33 -19.18
C ASP A 250 16.34 9.94 -19.62
N ALA A 251 15.35 9.44 -18.90
CA ALA A 251 14.49 8.33 -19.33
C ALA A 251 13.21 8.92 -19.92
N VAL A 252 13.13 8.94 -21.25
CA VAL A 252 11.99 9.49 -22.00
C VAL A 252 11.16 8.35 -22.56
N ASP A 253 9.89 8.29 -22.22
CA ASP A 253 8.92 7.40 -22.84
C ASP A 253 7.93 8.21 -23.68
N ILE A 254 7.52 7.68 -24.83
CA ILE A 254 6.55 8.32 -25.72
C ILE A 254 5.24 7.55 -25.68
N PHE A 255 4.19 8.20 -25.18
CA PHE A 255 2.83 7.67 -25.19
C PHE A 255 2.00 8.36 -26.27
N PHE A 256 1.31 7.58 -27.10
CA PHE A 256 0.40 8.06 -28.13
C PHE A 256 -0.93 7.33 -28.01
N ASP A 257 -2.02 8.08 -27.90
CA ASP A 257 -3.39 7.55 -27.71
C ASP A 257 -4.23 7.52 -28.99
N GLY A 258 -3.62 7.88 -30.13
CA GLY A 258 -4.28 8.04 -31.44
C GLY A 258 -4.56 9.49 -31.81
N GLU A 259 -4.61 10.41 -30.83
CA GLU A 259 -4.86 11.84 -31.06
C GLU A 259 -3.71 12.71 -30.54
N HIS A 260 -3.29 12.47 -29.30
CA HIS A 260 -2.33 13.24 -28.57
C HIS A 260 -1.06 12.44 -28.31
N LEU A 261 0.07 13.13 -28.45
CA LEU A 261 1.38 12.59 -28.13
C LEU A 261 1.88 13.19 -26.82
N TYR A 262 2.26 12.33 -25.89
CA TYR A 262 2.75 12.70 -24.57
C TYR A 262 4.18 12.23 -24.39
N GLU A 263 5.04 13.15 -23.97
CA GLU A 263 6.39 12.83 -23.54
C GLU A 263 6.44 12.69 -22.03
N LEU A 264 6.79 11.50 -21.57
CA LEU A 264 6.92 11.21 -20.16
C LEU A 264 8.42 11.17 -19.83
N ARG A 265 8.91 12.25 -19.23
CA ARG A 265 10.33 12.47 -18.94
C ARG A 265 10.61 12.34 -17.44
N SER A 266 11.70 11.66 -17.12
CA SER A 266 12.27 11.60 -15.78
C SER A 266 13.79 11.50 -15.86
N SER A 267 14.48 11.78 -14.75
CA SER A 267 15.92 11.58 -14.66
C SER A 267 16.25 10.09 -14.73
N ARG A 268 17.28 9.73 -15.50
CA ARG A 268 17.72 8.33 -15.59
C ARG A 268 18.30 7.87 -14.25
N ILE A 269 17.76 6.78 -13.72
CA ILE A 269 18.26 6.16 -12.48
C ILE A 269 19.45 5.27 -12.81
N LYS A 270 20.62 5.58 -12.26
CA LYS A 270 21.84 4.78 -12.44
C LYS A 270 21.82 3.59 -11.49
N THR A 271 21.41 2.43 -11.99
CA THR A 271 21.43 1.16 -11.25
C THR A 271 21.65 -0.02 -12.20
N ARG A 272 22.18 -1.13 -11.66
CA ARG A 272 22.19 -2.44 -12.36
C ARG A 272 20.86 -3.18 -12.25
N ASN A 273 19.95 -2.73 -11.39
CA ASN A 273 18.76 -3.48 -11.01
C ASN A 273 17.59 -3.22 -11.98
N THR A 274 17.80 -3.51 -13.26
CA THR A 274 16.85 -3.22 -14.36
C THR A 274 16.07 -4.44 -14.85
N HIS A 275 16.35 -5.63 -14.30
CA HIS A 275 15.69 -6.88 -14.69
C HIS A 275 14.19 -6.82 -14.36
N GLY A 276 13.34 -7.03 -15.37
CA GLY A 276 11.88 -7.02 -15.23
C GLY A 276 11.18 -5.66 -15.27
N THR A 277 11.89 -4.58 -15.60
CA THR A 277 11.30 -3.21 -15.71
C THR A 277 10.14 -3.16 -16.70
N GLY A 278 10.28 -3.78 -17.88
CA GLY A 278 9.23 -3.84 -18.90
C GLY A 278 7.97 -4.58 -18.42
N CYS A 279 8.13 -5.80 -17.89
CA CYS A 279 7.01 -6.59 -17.39
C CYS A 279 6.27 -5.87 -16.26
N THR A 280 7.02 -5.24 -15.36
CA THR A 280 6.46 -4.47 -14.24
C THR A 280 5.65 -3.27 -14.74
N LEU A 281 6.19 -2.51 -15.70
CA LEU A 281 5.50 -1.36 -16.28
C LEU A 281 4.15 -1.78 -16.88
N ALA A 282 4.15 -2.80 -17.74
CA ALA A 282 2.94 -3.31 -18.38
C ALA A 282 1.93 -3.84 -17.34
N SER A 283 2.40 -4.55 -16.33
CA SER A 283 1.53 -5.09 -15.26
C SER A 283 0.97 -4.00 -14.35
N CYS A 284 1.70 -2.92 -14.09
CA CYS A 284 1.15 -1.76 -13.39
C CYS A 284 0.08 -1.04 -14.22
N ILE A 285 0.28 -0.90 -15.54
CA ILE A 285 -0.76 -0.36 -16.44
C ILE A 285 -2.02 -1.23 -16.36
N ALA A 286 -1.87 -2.55 -16.51
CA ALA A 286 -2.97 -3.50 -16.42
C ALA A 286 -3.74 -3.39 -15.08
N ALA A 287 -2.99 -3.28 -13.97
CA ALA A 287 -3.58 -3.14 -12.64
C ALA A 287 -4.38 -1.84 -12.48
N GLU A 288 -3.88 -0.70 -12.97
CA GLU A 288 -4.64 0.56 -12.89
C GLU A 288 -5.87 0.57 -13.81
N LEU A 289 -5.78 -0.04 -15.00
CA LEU A 289 -6.94 -0.22 -15.89
C LEU A 289 -8.02 -1.14 -15.28
N ALA A 290 -7.61 -2.19 -14.55
CA ALA A 290 -8.54 -3.06 -13.82
C ALA A 290 -9.30 -2.28 -12.73
N LYS A 291 -8.66 -1.30 -12.08
CA LYS A 291 -9.31 -0.37 -11.13
C LYS A 291 -10.20 0.68 -11.78
N GLY A 292 -10.17 0.81 -13.11
CA GLY A 292 -10.95 1.79 -13.86
C GLY A 292 -10.26 3.13 -14.11
N ALA A 293 -8.93 3.22 -13.95
CA ALA A 293 -8.19 4.43 -14.33
C ALA A 293 -8.26 4.66 -15.85
N SER A 294 -8.12 5.93 -16.28
CA SER A 294 -7.93 6.23 -17.70
C SER A 294 -6.57 5.72 -18.21
N MET A 295 -6.43 5.55 -19.53
CA MET A 295 -5.20 5.01 -20.13
C MET A 295 -3.97 5.88 -19.79
N LEU A 296 -4.07 7.20 -19.95
CA LEU A 296 -2.96 8.12 -19.67
C LEU A 296 -2.59 8.11 -18.17
N GLU A 297 -3.57 8.06 -17.28
CA GLU A 297 -3.32 7.95 -15.83
C GLU A 297 -2.62 6.63 -15.49
N ALA A 298 -3.10 5.51 -16.03
CA ALA A 298 -2.50 4.19 -15.83
C ALA A 298 -1.02 4.18 -16.26
N VAL A 299 -0.70 4.76 -17.42
CA VAL A 299 0.67 4.90 -17.92
C VAL A 299 1.53 5.76 -17.00
N LYS A 300 1.03 6.94 -16.57
CA LYS A 300 1.76 7.83 -15.66
C LYS A 300 2.06 7.17 -14.31
N VAL A 301 1.06 6.50 -13.74
CA VAL A 301 1.20 5.77 -12.47
C VAL A 301 2.21 4.63 -12.60
N ALA A 302 2.16 3.86 -13.69
CA ALA A 302 3.09 2.76 -13.93
C ALA A 302 4.54 3.24 -14.08
N LYS A 303 4.76 4.33 -14.84
CA LYS A 303 6.09 4.94 -14.99
C LYS A 303 6.65 5.40 -13.65
N CYS A 304 5.86 6.16 -12.89
CA CYS A 304 6.24 6.62 -11.54
C CYS A 304 6.55 5.44 -10.60
N PHE A 305 5.77 4.35 -10.69
CA PHE A 305 6.00 3.15 -9.90
C PHE A 305 7.37 2.52 -10.19
N VAL A 306 7.69 2.28 -11.47
CA VAL A 306 8.97 1.68 -11.88
C VAL A 306 10.14 2.58 -11.48
N GLU A 307 10.04 3.90 -11.68
CA GLU A 307 11.07 4.85 -11.27
C GLU A 307 11.32 4.80 -9.76
N THR A 308 10.24 4.83 -8.97
CA THR A 308 10.34 4.73 -7.51
C THR A 308 10.99 3.41 -7.10
N ALA A 309 10.63 2.30 -7.76
CA ALA A 309 11.14 0.97 -7.44
C ALA A 309 12.63 0.85 -7.76
N LEU A 310 13.05 1.40 -8.90
CA LEU A 310 14.45 1.43 -9.33
C LEU A 310 15.33 2.27 -8.40
N ASP A 311 14.88 3.47 -8.03
CA ASP A 311 15.66 4.33 -7.12
C ASP A 311 15.75 3.72 -5.71
N TYR A 312 14.63 3.21 -5.19
CA TYR A 312 14.61 2.49 -3.91
C TYR A 312 15.56 1.29 -3.91
N SER A 313 15.56 0.54 -5.01
CA SER A 313 16.30 -0.72 -5.11
C SER A 313 17.73 -0.56 -5.59
N LYS A 314 18.23 0.67 -5.80
CA LYS A 314 19.50 0.87 -6.53
C LYS A 314 20.70 0.17 -5.89
N GLU A 315 20.69 0.05 -4.56
CA GLU A 315 21.73 -0.59 -3.74
C GLU A 315 21.40 -2.05 -3.36
N ILE A 316 20.26 -2.61 -3.82
CA ILE A 316 19.92 -4.01 -3.56
C ILE A 316 20.88 -4.91 -4.33
N PHE A 317 21.45 -5.91 -3.65
CA PHE A 317 22.35 -6.87 -4.27
C PHE A 317 21.75 -8.28 -4.25
N ILE A 318 21.10 -8.67 -5.35
CA ILE A 318 20.60 -10.03 -5.58
C ILE A 318 21.25 -10.57 -6.86
N GLY A 319 21.93 -11.70 -6.74
CA GLY A 319 22.62 -12.36 -7.85
C GLY A 319 23.88 -11.61 -8.35
N ASN A 320 24.66 -12.34 -9.16
CA ASN A 320 25.99 -11.92 -9.62
C ASN A 320 26.03 -11.47 -11.08
N GLY A 321 24.90 -11.51 -11.78
CA GLY A 321 24.87 -11.11 -13.18
C GLY A 321 24.82 -9.60 -13.41
N PRO A 322 24.88 -9.18 -14.69
CA PRO A 322 24.97 -7.77 -15.06
C PRO A 322 23.70 -6.98 -14.77
N GLN A 323 22.54 -7.66 -14.70
CA GLN A 323 21.25 -7.04 -14.42
C GLN A 323 20.55 -7.76 -13.26
N GLY A 324 20.35 -7.04 -12.16
CA GLY A 324 19.65 -7.54 -10.97
C GLY A 324 18.15 -7.20 -11.00
N PRO A 325 17.33 -7.88 -10.19
CA PRO A 325 15.94 -7.48 -9.98
C PRO A 325 15.84 -6.29 -9.03
N PHE A 326 14.68 -5.63 -9.00
CA PHE A 326 14.32 -4.61 -8.03
C PHE A 326 13.13 -5.05 -7.15
N ASP A 327 12.96 -4.38 -6.02
CA ASP A 327 11.90 -4.70 -5.06
C ASP A 327 10.56 -4.08 -5.46
N HIS A 328 9.68 -4.91 -5.99
CA HIS A 328 8.34 -4.51 -6.42
C HIS A 328 7.43 -4.18 -5.22
N LEU A 329 7.73 -4.74 -4.04
CA LEU A 329 6.93 -4.54 -2.84
C LEU A 329 7.49 -3.38 -2.00
N MET A 330 8.31 -2.49 -2.59
CA MET A 330 8.91 -1.38 -1.88
C MET A 330 7.88 -0.48 -1.19
N LYS A 331 6.65 -0.35 -1.71
CA LYS A 331 5.59 0.41 -1.04
C LYS A 331 4.97 -0.32 0.16
N LEU A 332 4.86 -1.66 0.09
CA LEU A 332 4.48 -2.46 1.24
C LEU A 332 5.58 -2.41 2.30
N LYS A 333 6.84 -2.33 1.86
CA LYS A 333 8.00 -2.22 2.74
C LYS A 333 8.34 -0.82 3.18
N SER A 334 7.94 0.23 2.47
CA SER A 334 8.05 1.61 2.95
C SER A 334 7.05 1.83 4.06
N ASN A 335 5.90 1.15 4.02
CA ASN A 335 5.04 1.00 5.19
C ASN A 335 5.76 0.21 6.32
N THR A 336 6.71 -0.69 6.00
CA THR A 336 7.58 -1.37 6.99
C THR A 336 9.01 -0.77 7.16
N HIS A 337 9.31 0.41 6.60
CA HIS A 337 10.59 1.11 6.75
C HIS A 337 10.38 2.54 7.25
N ASN A 338 9.16 3.06 7.13
CA ASN A 338 8.57 3.91 8.18
C ASN A 338 8.32 3.13 9.48
N SER A 339 8.32 1.78 9.44
CA SER A 339 8.35 0.98 10.68
C SER A 339 9.75 0.83 11.30
N GLY A 340 10.72 1.66 10.88
CA GLY A 340 11.94 1.98 11.64
C GLY A 340 11.69 2.84 12.88
N ARG A 341 10.46 3.33 13.04
CA ARG A 341 9.85 3.55 14.35
C ARG A 341 8.38 3.23 14.19
N GLN A 342 8.02 1.96 14.39
CA GLN A 342 6.64 1.61 14.71
C GLN A 342 6.32 2.29 16.04
N VAL A 343 5.92 3.57 16.00
CA VAL A 343 5.25 4.20 17.14
C VAL A 343 3.86 3.60 17.15
N ARG A 344 3.77 2.33 17.56
CA ARG A 344 2.55 1.90 18.25
C ARG A 344 2.41 2.91 19.38
N PHE A 345 1.34 3.70 19.31
CA PHE A 345 0.98 4.63 20.37
C PHE A 345 1.20 3.94 21.72
N ASN A 346 2.16 4.45 22.50
CA ASN A 346 2.41 3.95 23.83
C ASN A 346 1.62 4.82 24.80
N PRO A 347 0.68 4.27 25.58
CA PRO A 347 -0.08 5.07 26.55
C PRO A 347 0.82 5.85 27.52
N SER A 348 2.06 5.40 27.76
CA SER A 348 3.06 6.11 28.57
C SER A 348 3.56 7.42 27.92
N ASP A 349 3.41 7.60 26.61
CA ASP A 349 3.77 8.85 25.92
C ASP A 349 2.88 10.01 26.40
N LEU A 350 1.70 9.73 26.96
CA LEU A 350 0.79 10.75 27.51
C LEU A 350 1.23 11.34 28.86
N PHE A 351 2.34 10.88 29.45
CA PHE A 351 2.74 11.20 30.82
C PHE A 351 2.87 12.71 31.07
N LEU A 352 3.71 13.39 30.29
CA LEU A 352 3.83 14.84 30.28
C LEU A 352 3.56 15.37 28.88
N TYR A 353 2.30 15.75 28.67
CA TYR A 353 1.79 16.17 27.37
C TYR A 353 1.91 17.70 27.22
N ALA A 354 2.80 18.15 26.34
CA ALA A 354 3.02 19.58 26.10
C ALA A 354 2.18 20.07 24.92
N VAL A 355 1.29 21.05 25.15
CA VAL A 355 0.48 21.69 24.10
C VAL A 355 1.01 23.09 23.87
N THR A 356 1.49 23.38 22.66
CA THR A 356 2.14 24.66 22.37
C THR A 356 1.16 25.84 22.29
N ASP A 357 1.69 27.05 22.43
CA ASP A 357 0.97 28.30 22.14
C ASP A 357 1.98 29.39 21.73
N SER A 358 1.99 29.77 20.45
CA SER A 358 2.91 30.80 19.96
C SER A 358 2.67 32.19 20.54
N GLY A 359 1.44 32.51 20.99
CA GLY A 359 1.17 33.76 21.67
C GLY A 359 1.96 33.87 22.97
N MET A 360 1.95 32.81 23.77
CA MET A 360 2.70 32.74 25.03
C MET A 360 4.21 32.76 24.80
N ASN A 361 4.71 31.93 23.87
CA ASN A 361 6.14 31.86 23.55
C ASN A 361 6.72 33.20 23.08
N ARG A 362 5.98 33.94 22.23
CA ARG A 362 6.40 35.26 21.75
C ARG A 362 6.56 36.29 22.87
N ARG A 363 5.76 36.23 23.95
CA ARG A 363 5.92 37.14 25.11
C ARG A 363 7.27 36.99 25.80
N TRP A 364 7.89 35.82 25.68
CA TRP A 364 9.18 35.49 26.29
C TRP A 364 10.32 35.40 25.26
N GLY A 365 10.07 35.78 23.99
CA GLY A 365 11.07 35.81 22.93
C GLY A 365 11.43 34.43 22.35
N HIS A 366 10.65 33.38 22.62
CA HIS A 366 10.92 32.03 22.12
C HIS A 366 10.33 31.80 20.74
N SER A 367 11.10 31.19 19.84
CA SER A 367 10.53 30.56 18.65
C SER A 367 9.77 29.28 19.05
N ILE A 368 8.80 28.86 18.23
CA ILE A 368 8.03 27.64 18.50
C ILE A 368 8.94 26.40 18.54
N SER A 369 9.92 26.33 17.62
CA SER A 369 10.89 25.24 17.56
C SER A 369 11.79 25.20 18.79
N ASP A 370 12.25 26.34 19.29
CA ASP A 370 13.08 26.41 20.50
C ASP A 370 12.29 26.02 21.74
N ALA A 371 11.03 26.47 21.83
CA ALA A 371 10.14 26.08 22.90
C ALA A 371 9.86 24.57 22.88
N VAL A 372 9.58 23.98 21.71
CA VAL A 372 9.39 22.52 21.57
C VAL A 372 10.66 21.77 21.95
N LYS A 373 11.83 22.22 21.51
CA LYS A 373 13.12 21.62 21.87
C LYS A 373 13.35 21.66 23.38
N ALA A 374 13.10 22.80 24.02
CA ALA A 374 13.24 22.97 25.45
C ALA A 374 12.26 22.09 26.24
N ALA A 375 11.01 21.96 25.78
CA ALA A 375 10.02 21.07 26.41
C ALA A 375 10.44 19.60 26.30
N VAL A 376 10.85 19.14 25.12
CA VAL A 376 11.33 17.77 24.92
C VAL A 376 12.56 17.46 25.80
N GLN A 377 13.55 18.36 25.83
CA GLN A 377 14.73 18.22 26.70
C GLN A 377 14.40 18.31 28.20
N GLY A 378 13.25 18.90 28.54
CA GLY A 378 12.75 19.01 29.90
C GLY A 378 11.95 17.79 30.37
N GLY A 379 11.67 16.84 29.47
CA GLY A 379 10.96 15.60 29.77
C GLY A 379 9.52 15.55 29.26
N ALA A 380 9.11 16.43 28.34
CA ALA A 380 7.84 16.24 27.64
C ALA A 380 7.87 14.92 26.85
N THR A 381 6.86 14.08 27.06
CA THR A 381 6.79 12.73 26.47
C THR A 381 5.90 12.68 25.22
N ILE A 382 5.14 13.74 24.97
CA ILE A 382 4.39 13.98 23.73
C ILE A 382 4.22 15.49 23.54
N VAL A 383 4.21 15.95 22.29
CA VAL A 383 3.99 17.35 21.94
C VAL A 383 2.78 17.46 21.02
N GLN A 384 1.89 18.41 21.30
CA GLN A 384 0.84 18.83 20.39
C GLN A 384 1.11 20.24 19.92
N LEU A 385 1.36 20.38 18.63
CA LEU A 385 1.57 21.66 17.99
C LEU A 385 0.21 22.33 17.72
N ARG A 386 -0.01 23.45 18.39
CA ARG A 386 -1.25 24.23 18.32
C ARG A 386 -0.93 25.67 17.95
N GLU A 387 -1.26 26.00 16.71
CA GLU A 387 -1.12 27.32 16.12
C GLU A 387 -2.47 27.79 15.59
N LYS A 388 -2.96 28.94 16.08
CA LYS A 388 -4.30 29.45 15.75
C LYS A 388 -4.32 30.54 14.68
N ASP A 389 -3.22 31.30 14.58
CA ASP A 389 -3.18 32.57 13.84
C ASP A 389 -1.99 32.61 12.87
N ILE A 390 -1.74 31.49 12.18
CA ILE A 390 -0.64 31.34 11.22
C ILE A 390 -1.16 30.84 9.87
N GLU A 391 -0.56 31.32 8.78
CA GLU A 391 -0.86 30.83 7.44
C GLU A 391 -0.50 29.36 7.29
N THR A 392 -1.27 28.62 6.49
CA THR A 392 -1.14 27.16 6.39
C THR A 392 0.26 26.72 5.95
N ARG A 393 0.88 27.46 5.03
CA ARG A 393 2.25 27.18 4.57
C ARG A 393 3.25 27.28 5.71
N ASP A 394 3.22 28.39 6.43
CA ASP A 394 4.14 28.65 7.53
C ASP A 394 3.91 27.68 8.68
N PHE A 395 2.66 27.23 8.88
CA PHE A 395 2.35 26.16 9.83
C PHE A 395 3.00 24.84 9.44
N VAL A 396 2.93 24.44 8.16
CA VAL A 396 3.58 23.21 7.68
C VAL A 396 5.09 23.29 7.83
N GLU A 397 5.70 24.44 7.56
CA GLU A 397 7.15 24.66 7.74
C GLU A 397 7.54 24.56 9.23
N ALA A 398 6.83 25.24 10.12
CA ALA A 398 7.04 25.15 11.56
C ALA A 398 6.83 23.71 12.10
N ALA A 399 5.80 23.02 11.60
CA ALA A 399 5.51 21.64 11.97
C ALA A 399 6.65 20.69 11.55
N LYS A 400 7.21 20.86 10.35
CA LYS A 400 8.37 20.06 9.90
C LYS A 400 9.60 20.28 10.78
N SER A 401 9.89 21.53 11.18
CA SER A 401 11.00 21.83 12.10
C SER A 401 10.78 21.18 13.47
N CYS A 402 9.58 21.28 14.04
CA CYS A 402 9.23 20.65 15.31
C CYS A 402 9.29 19.12 15.21
N LEU A 403 8.86 18.55 14.09
CA LEU A 403 8.85 17.10 13.86
C LEU A 403 10.28 16.54 13.83
N GLN A 404 11.23 17.23 13.21
CA GLN A 404 12.65 16.83 13.24
C GLN A 404 13.20 16.79 14.67
N ILE A 405 12.87 17.80 15.49
CA ILE A 405 13.29 17.85 16.90
C ILE A 405 12.68 16.69 17.69
N CYS A 406 11.38 16.47 17.54
CA CYS A 406 10.64 15.42 18.24
C CYS A 406 11.13 14.03 17.85
N ARG A 407 11.32 13.76 16.54
CA ARG A 407 11.86 12.48 16.03
C ARG A 407 13.27 12.19 16.55
N ALA A 408 14.13 13.21 16.63
CA ALA A 408 15.50 13.05 17.15
C ALA A 408 15.55 12.61 18.62
N HIS A 409 14.52 12.95 19.41
CA HIS A 409 14.41 12.56 20.82
C HIS A 409 13.41 11.43 21.04
N GLY A 410 12.71 11.02 19.98
CA GLY A 410 11.75 9.96 20.04
C GLY A 410 10.44 10.29 20.74
N VAL A 411 10.06 11.56 20.71
CA VAL A 411 8.80 12.07 21.24
C VAL A 411 7.80 12.20 20.08
N PRO A 412 6.56 11.71 20.19
CA PRO A 412 5.54 11.92 19.16
C PRO A 412 5.09 13.39 19.09
N LEU A 413 4.86 13.86 17.86
CA LEU A 413 4.29 15.18 17.57
C LEU A 413 2.91 15.05 16.92
N LEU A 414 1.89 15.62 17.59
CA LEU A 414 0.52 15.70 17.09
C LEU A 414 0.19 17.10 16.59
N ILE A 415 -0.61 17.20 15.53
CA ILE A 415 -1.17 18.48 15.07
C ILE A 415 -2.55 18.69 15.70
N ASN A 416 -2.78 19.88 16.24
CA ASN A 416 -4.09 20.26 16.78
C ASN A 416 -5.06 20.58 15.64
N ASP A 417 -6.18 19.85 15.56
CA ASP A 417 -7.36 20.03 14.69
C ASP A 417 -7.11 19.93 13.15
N ARG A 418 -5.96 20.40 12.65
CA ARG A 418 -5.63 20.53 11.22
C ARG A 418 -5.05 19.25 10.60
N ILE A 419 -5.94 18.34 10.18
CA ILE A 419 -5.58 17.06 9.54
C ILE A 419 -4.83 17.25 8.22
N ASP A 420 -5.19 18.27 7.46
CA ASP A 420 -4.51 18.66 6.22
C ASP A 420 -3.03 18.99 6.45
N VAL A 421 -2.73 19.72 7.53
CA VAL A 421 -1.35 20.02 7.95
C VAL A 421 -0.63 18.76 8.40
N ALA A 422 -1.30 17.89 9.17
CA ALA A 422 -0.74 16.61 9.63
C ALA A 422 -0.33 15.71 8.45
N LEU A 423 -1.15 15.63 7.40
CA LEU A 423 -0.85 14.92 6.17
C LEU A 423 0.32 15.57 5.40
N ALA A 424 0.32 16.90 5.28
CA ALA A 424 1.33 17.63 4.52
C ALA A 424 2.74 17.57 5.14
N CYS A 425 2.84 17.47 6.47
CA CYS A 425 4.12 17.36 7.17
C CYS A 425 4.47 15.94 7.62
N ASP A 426 3.58 14.95 7.41
CA ASP A 426 3.72 13.58 7.91
C ASP A 426 3.89 13.51 9.44
N ALA A 427 3.07 14.27 10.17
CA ALA A 427 3.04 14.24 11.64
C ALA A 427 2.67 12.85 12.18
N ASP A 428 2.99 12.58 13.45
CA ASP A 428 2.71 11.28 14.08
C ASP A 428 1.21 11.09 14.33
N GLY A 429 0.43 12.17 14.34
CA GLY A 429 -1.02 12.11 14.44
C GLY A 429 -1.69 13.46 14.65
N VAL A 430 -2.93 13.42 15.15
CA VAL A 430 -3.74 14.60 15.45
C VAL A 430 -4.42 14.49 16.81
N HIS A 431 -4.72 15.64 17.39
CA HIS A 431 -5.70 15.74 18.47
C HIS A 431 -6.85 16.62 17.98
N ILE A 432 -8.08 16.15 18.12
CA ILE A 432 -9.30 16.80 17.63
C ILE A 432 -10.27 17.10 18.77
N GLY A 433 -10.90 18.26 18.70
CA GLY A 433 -12.01 18.65 19.57
C GLY A 433 -13.36 18.12 19.11
N GLN A 434 -14.39 18.37 19.93
CA GLN A 434 -15.77 17.92 19.68
C GLN A 434 -16.46 18.66 18.52
N SER A 435 -15.92 19.79 18.08
CA SER A 435 -16.47 20.60 16.98
C SER A 435 -15.65 20.47 15.68
N ASP A 436 -14.60 19.65 15.70
CA ASP A 436 -13.70 19.45 14.59
C ASP A 436 -14.13 18.25 13.73
N MET A 437 -13.28 17.83 12.78
CA MET A 437 -13.56 16.66 11.96
C MET A 437 -13.82 15.41 12.83
N PRO A 438 -14.87 14.61 12.53
CA PRO A 438 -15.12 13.38 13.27
C PRO A 438 -13.93 12.41 13.25
N ALA A 439 -13.65 11.76 14.37
CA ALA A 439 -12.51 10.86 14.52
C ALA A 439 -12.48 9.71 13.49
N HIS A 440 -13.64 9.16 13.13
CA HIS A 440 -13.73 8.09 12.13
C HIS A 440 -13.32 8.57 10.73
N THR A 441 -13.63 9.83 10.39
CA THR A 441 -13.20 10.45 9.12
C THR A 441 -11.70 10.73 9.15
N ALA A 442 -11.20 11.26 10.28
CA ALA A 442 -9.77 11.47 10.48
C ALA A 442 -8.99 10.15 10.34
N ARG A 443 -9.50 9.05 10.92
CA ARG A 443 -8.93 7.71 10.81
C ARG A 443 -8.92 7.20 9.37
N ALA A 444 -9.99 7.42 8.61
CA ALA A 444 -10.05 7.04 7.21
C ALA A 444 -9.01 7.77 6.34
N LEU A 445 -8.75 9.05 6.63
CA LEU A 445 -7.79 9.88 5.90
C LEU A 445 -6.33 9.60 6.30
N LEU A 446 -6.07 9.49 7.61
CA LEU A 446 -4.72 9.35 8.16
C LEU A 446 -4.21 7.90 8.14
N GLY A 447 -5.13 6.93 8.08
CA GLY A 447 -4.82 5.51 8.13
C GLY A 447 -4.68 4.96 9.56
N PRO A 448 -4.44 3.65 9.69
CA PRO A 448 -4.44 2.95 10.98
C PRO A 448 -3.22 3.25 11.87
N GLU A 449 -2.14 3.79 11.30
CA GLU A 449 -0.86 3.95 12.00
C GLU A 449 -0.72 5.29 12.73
N LYS A 450 -1.54 6.30 12.42
CA LYS A 450 -1.44 7.64 13.01
C LYS A 450 -2.16 7.71 14.34
N ILE A 451 -1.63 8.50 15.28
CA ILE A 451 -2.23 8.69 16.61
C ILE A 451 -3.43 9.64 16.50
N ILE A 452 -4.58 9.27 17.04
CA ILE A 452 -5.78 10.12 17.09
C ILE A 452 -6.21 10.31 18.55
N GLY A 453 -6.08 11.53 19.04
CA GLY A 453 -6.63 11.97 20.32
C GLY A 453 -7.95 12.69 20.17
N VAL A 454 -8.90 12.45 21.07
CA VAL A 454 -10.20 13.15 21.07
C VAL A 454 -10.44 13.83 22.42
N SER A 455 -10.78 15.12 22.41
CA SER A 455 -11.21 15.83 23.63
C SER A 455 -12.57 15.32 24.11
N CYS A 456 -12.70 14.89 25.37
CA CYS A 456 -13.94 14.38 25.97
C CYS A 456 -14.23 15.06 27.32
N LYS A 457 -15.49 15.08 27.74
CA LYS A 457 -15.95 15.57 29.05
C LYS A 457 -16.87 14.59 29.78
N THR A 458 -17.46 13.63 29.08
CA THR A 458 -18.41 12.67 29.66
C THR A 458 -18.06 11.23 29.26
N PRO A 459 -18.52 10.22 30.02
CA PRO A 459 -18.38 8.81 29.66
C PRO A 459 -18.91 8.46 28.27
N GLU A 460 -20.02 9.07 27.87
CA GLU A 460 -20.65 8.84 26.56
C GLU A 460 -19.74 9.31 25.44
N GLN A 461 -19.09 10.47 25.60
CA GLN A 461 -18.11 10.96 24.63
C GLN A 461 -16.87 10.06 24.54
N ALA A 462 -16.41 9.52 25.67
CA ALA A 462 -15.31 8.57 25.71
C ALA A 462 -15.63 7.27 24.93
N GLU A 463 -16.84 6.72 25.11
CA GLU A 463 -17.30 5.56 24.35
C GLU A 463 -17.40 5.87 22.85
N GLN A 464 -17.94 7.03 22.47
CA GLN A 464 -18.00 7.44 21.06
C GLN A 464 -16.61 7.61 20.44
N ALA A 465 -15.65 8.18 21.17
CA ALA A 465 -14.27 8.29 20.70
C ALA A 465 -13.65 6.90 20.45
N TRP A 466 -13.91 5.93 21.33
CA TRP A 466 -13.46 4.54 21.15
C TRP A 466 -14.07 3.88 19.91
N ILE A 467 -15.39 3.98 19.73
CA ILE A 467 -16.10 3.45 18.56
C ILE A 467 -15.57 4.08 17.27
N ALA A 468 -15.26 5.38 17.30
CA ALA A 468 -14.75 6.11 16.16
C ALA A 468 -13.26 5.86 15.85
N GLY A 469 -12.57 5.02 16.64
CA GLY A 469 -11.20 4.60 16.38
C GLY A 469 -10.12 5.57 16.89
N ALA A 470 -10.41 6.34 17.95
CA ALA A 470 -9.39 7.12 18.66
C ALA A 470 -8.44 6.21 19.46
N ASP A 471 -7.20 6.66 19.65
CA ASP A 471 -6.16 5.94 20.40
C ASP A 471 -6.13 6.36 21.88
N TYR A 472 -6.52 7.60 22.17
CA TYR A 472 -6.66 8.12 23.53
C TYR A 472 -7.69 9.25 23.60
N ILE A 473 -8.07 9.62 24.82
CA ILE A 473 -8.92 10.79 25.05
C ILE A 473 -8.22 11.84 25.93
N GLY A 474 -8.41 13.11 25.56
CA GLY A 474 -8.10 14.24 26.42
C GLY A 474 -9.33 14.59 27.27
N CYS A 475 -9.35 14.15 28.52
CA CYS A 475 -10.49 14.42 29.41
C CYS A 475 -10.28 15.72 30.17
N GLY A 476 -11.15 16.72 30.01
CA GLY A 476 -10.89 17.93 30.77
C GLY A 476 -11.78 19.15 30.66
N GLY A 477 -11.19 20.25 31.13
CA GLY A 477 -11.86 21.17 32.05
C GLY A 477 -11.65 20.75 33.52
N VAL A 478 -10.53 20.12 33.87
CA VAL A 478 -10.29 19.64 35.25
C VAL A 478 -10.26 20.82 36.23
N TYR A 479 -9.54 21.88 35.84
CA TYR A 479 -9.54 23.16 36.54
C TYR A 479 -9.93 24.30 35.58
N PRO A 480 -10.35 25.47 36.10
CA PRO A 480 -10.59 26.67 35.29
C PRO A 480 -9.36 27.04 34.45
N THR A 481 -9.58 27.52 33.22
CA THR A 481 -8.53 27.86 32.27
C THR A 481 -8.93 29.06 31.42
N ASN A 482 -7.93 29.87 31.05
CA ASN A 482 -8.10 31.04 30.18
C ASN A 482 -7.96 30.68 28.68
N THR A 483 -7.72 29.41 28.34
CA THR A 483 -7.36 28.98 26.96
C THR A 483 -8.57 28.74 26.04
N LYS A 484 -9.78 28.59 26.59
CA LYS A 484 -11.07 28.52 25.88
C LYS A 484 -12.15 29.25 26.70
N ALA A 485 -12.89 30.18 26.08
CA ALA A 485 -14.00 30.90 26.72
C ALA A 485 -15.17 29.94 27.04
N ASN A 486 -15.80 30.07 28.21
CA ASN A 486 -16.95 29.25 28.68
C ASN A 486 -16.71 27.73 28.81
N ASN A 487 -15.60 27.31 29.40
CA ASN A 487 -15.36 25.89 29.64
C ASN A 487 -15.95 25.42 30.99
N LEU A 488 -17.11 24.76 30.98
CA LEU A 488 -17.63 24.02 32.13
C LEU A 488 -16.56 23.05 32.64
N THR A 489 -16.24 23.15 33.93
CA THR A 489 -15.21 22.33 34.58
C THR A 489 -15.79 20.99 35.02
N VAL A 490 -15.10 19.91 34.67
CA VAL A 490 -15.43 18.52 35.01
C VAL A 490 -14.97 18.18 36.43
N GLY A 491 -13.92 18.84 36.93
CA GLY A 491 -13.33 18.56 38.25
C GLY A 491 -12.62 17.21 38.34
N LEU A 492 -12.05 16.91 39.51
CA LEU A 492 -11.34 15.64 39.76
C LEU A 492 -12.30 14.43 39.76
N ASP A 493 -13.51 14.59 40.33
CA ASP A 493 -14.51 13.51 40.38
C ASP A 493 -15.07 13.18 39.00
N GLY A 494 -15.34 14.19 38.17
CA GLY A 494 -15.77 13.97 36.80
C GLY A 494 -14.66 13.33 35.96
N LEU A 495 -13.39 13.76 36.14
CA LEU A 495 -12.25 13.12 35.50
C LEU A 495 -12.15 11.65 35.90
N LYS A 496 -12.26 11.34 37.20
CA LYS A 496 -12.28 9.96 37.70
C LYS A 496 -13.40 9.14 37.08
N THR A 497 -14.60 9.72 36.95
CA THR A 497 -15.77 9.08 36.34
C THR A 497 -15.50 8.71 34.87
N VAL A 498 -14.95 9.63 34.08
CA VAL A 498 -14.60 9.37 32.67
C VAL A 498 -13.48 8.34 32.56
N CYS A 499 -12.45 8.42 33.40
CA CYS A 499 -11.35 7.46 33.40
C CYS A 499 -11.81 6.02 33.67
N LEU A 500 -12.75 5.83 34.61
CA LEU A 500 -13.30 4.52 34.94
C LEU A 500 -14.18 3.94 33.83
N ALA A 501 -14.88 4.80 33.10
CA ALA A 501 -15.73 4.38 31.98
C ALA A 501 -14.98 4.18 30.66
N SER A 502 -13.86 4.90 30.47
CA SER A 502 -13.10 4.89 29.23
C SER A 502 -12.41 3.55 28.97
N LYS A 503 -12.55 3.03 27.75
CA LYS A 503 -11.75 1.91 27.22
C LYS A 503 -10.40 2.36 26.65
N LEU A 504 -10.24 3.67 26.50
CA LEU A 504 -9.04 4.30 25.98
C LEU A 504 -8.20 4.90 27.13
N PRO A 505 -6.87 4.98 26.96
CA PRO A 505 -6.01 5.81 27.80
C PRO A 505 -6.51 7.25 27.87
N VAL A 506 -6.37 7.86 29.06
CA VAL A 506 -6.84 9.20 29.36
C VAL A 506 -5.67 10.09 29.73
N VAL A 507 -5.60 11.27 29.11
CA VAL A 507 -4.77 12.38 29.57
C VAL A 507 -5.68 13.46 30.15
N ALA A 508 -5.37 13.95 31.34
CA ALA A 508 -6.13 15.02 31.97
C ALA A 508 -5.78 16.37 31.34
N ILE A 509 -6.77 17.16 30.94
CA ILE A 509 -6.55 18.45 30.25
C ILE A 509 -7.26 19.62 30.95
N GLY A 510 -6.71 20.83 30.82
CA GLY A 510 -7.36 22.07 31.21
C GLY A 510 -7.06 22.53 32.65
N GLY A 511 -6.37 23.68 32.74
CA GLY A 511 -6.10 24.41 33.98
C GLY A 511 -5.04 23.78 34.89
N ILE A 512 -4.32 22.76 34.40
CA ILE A 512 -3.27 22.07 35.14
C ILE A 512 -1.97 22.89 35.13
N LYS A 513 -1.35 23.02 36.30
CA LYS A 513 -0.12 23.74 36.62
C LYS A 513 0.72 22.89 37.57
N VAL A 514 1.98 23.27 37.78
CA VAL A 514 2.89 22.61 38.74
C VAL A 514 2.26 22.48 40.14
N SER A 515 1.53 23.51 40.59
CA SER A 515 0.91 23.54 41.93
C SER A 515 -0.30 22.62 42.11
N ASN A 516 -0.94 22.16 41.03
CA ASN A 516 -2.17 21.36 41.11
C ASN A 516 -2.14 20.06 40.27
N ALA A 517 -0.99 19.71 39.68
CA ALA A 517 -0.81 18.49 38.91
C ALA A 517 -0.78 17.22 39.78
N ARG A 518 -0.21 17.31 40.99
CA ARG A 518 -0.09 16.16 41.91
C ARG A 518 -1.46 15.53 42.26
N PRO A 519 -2.48 16.29 42.71
CA PRO A 519 -3.81 15.73 42.98
C PRO A 519 -4.48 15.04 41.78
N VAL A 520 -4.12 15.43 40.55
CA VAL A 520 -4.65 14.79 39.33
C VAL A 520 -4.09 13.37 39.19
N MET A 521 -2.78 13.21 39.35
CA MET A 521 -2.14 11.91 39.25
C MET A 521 -2.53 10.99 40.42
N GLU A 522 -2.70 11.56 41.62
CA GLU A 522 -3.12 10.84 42.83
C GLU A 522 -4.56 10.29 42.78
N ILE A 523 -5.36 10.59 41.75
CA ILE A 523 -6.64 9.92 41.48
C ILE A 523 -6.46 8.39 41.40
N GLY A 524 -5.29 7.91 40.96
CA GLY A 524 -4.89 6.51 41.04
C GLY A 524 -5.68 5.55 40.14
N VAL A 525 -6.36 6.06 39.11
CA VAL A 525 -7.09 5.23 38.14
C VAL A 525 -6.16 4.71 37.05
N PRO A 526 -6.17 3.40 36.71
CA PRO A 526 -5.21 2.81 35.77
C PRO A 526 -5.20 3.44 34.37
N ASN A 527 -6.34 3.97 33.92
CA ASN A 527 -6.50 4.55 32.60
C ASN A 527 -5.99 6.00 32.51
N LEU A 528 -5.77 6.69 33.64
CA LEU A 528 -5.14 8.00 33.63
C LEU A 528 -3.63 7.84 33.45
N LYS A 529 -3.10 8.38 32.35
CA LYS A 529 -1.70 8.21 31.96
C LYS A 529 -0.83 9.44 32.18
N GLY A 530 -1.43 10.62 32.31
CA GLY A 530 -0.68 11.85 32.52
C GLY A 530 -1.55 13.10 32.44
N VAL A 531 -0.88 14.23 32.29
CA VAL A 531 -1.51 15.56 32.22
C VAL A 531 -1.06 16.31 30.97
N ALA A 532 -1.98 17.04 30.35
CA ALA A 532 -1.69 17.99 29.28
C ALA A 532 -1.67 19.42 29.80
N VAL A 533 -0.61 20.13 29.46
CA VAL A 533 -0.36 21.49 29.92
C VAL A 533 -0.01 22.42 28.77
N VAL A 534 -0.40 23.69 28.93
CA VAL A 534 -0.11 24.78 27.98
C VAL A 534 0.74 25.83 28.71
N SER A 535 0.07 26.71 29.47
CA SER A 535 0.70 27.85 30.13
C SER A 535 1.67 27.48 31.24
N ALA A 536 1.52 26.30 31.86
CA ALA A 536 2.45 25.84 32.88
C ALA A 536 3.88 25.63 32.34
N ILE A 537 4.04 25.50 31.02
CA ILE A 537 5.33 25.31 30.35
C ILE A 537 5.64 26.51 29.44
N PHE A 538 4.71 26.87 28.55
CA PHE A 538 4.96 27.82 27.47
C PHE A 538 4.70 29.29 27.84
N ASP A 539 4.08 29.56 29.00
CA ASP A 539 3.98 30.91 29.55
C ASP A 539 5.07 31.16 30.59
N SER A 540 6.32 30.94 30.20
CA SER A 540 7.47 31.05 31.10
C SER A 540 8.73 31.54 30.38
N GLU A 541 9.62 32.17 31.15
CA GLU A 541 10.94 32.58 30.67
C GLU A 541 11.81 31.37 30.27
N CYS A 542 11.71 30.26 31.01
CA CYS A 542 12.54 29.07 30.79
C CYS A 542 11.68 27.80 30.70
N VAL A 543 11.23 27.49 29.48
CA VAL A 543 10.44 26.29 29.14
C VAL A 543 11.08 24.99 29.64
N LEU A 544 12.40 24.86 29.51
CA LEU A 544 13.16 23.69 29.98
C LEU A 544 13.00 23.46 31.49
N THR A 545 13.13 24.53 32.28
CA THR A 545 13.07 24.46 33.74
C THR A 545 11.67 24.13 34.22
N GLU A 546 10.65 24.78 33.67
CA GLU A 546 9.26 24.50 34.05
C GLU A 546 8.82 23.10 33.64
N THR A 547 9.27 22.62 32.48
CA THR A 547 9.00 21.24 32.06
C THR A 547 9.64 20.23 33.01
N ARG A 548 10.90 20.44 33.43
CA ARG A 548 11.58 19.58 34.42
C ARG A 548 10.89 19.56 35.78
N LYS A 549 10.45 20.72 36.27
CA LYS A 549 9.70 20.82 37.54
C LYS A 549 8.43 20.01 37.47
N LEU A 550 7.67 20.17 36.38
CA LEU A 550 6.42 19.44 36.20
C LEU A 550 6.66 17.93 36.06
N HIS A 551 7.66 17.51 35.28
CA HIS A 551 8.04 16.10 35.16
C HIS A 551 8.40 15.49 36.52
N ALA A 552 9.15 16.21 37.37
CA ALA A 552 9.48 15.76 38.72
C ALA A 552 8.24 15.57 39.59
N VAL A 553 7.33 16.55 39.61
CA VAL A 553 6.05 16.46 40.36
C VAL A 553 5.23 15.24 39.93
N LEU A 554 5.12 14.99 38.61
CA LEU A 554 4.38 13.84 38.09
C LEU A 554 5.06 12.51 38.44
N THR A 555 6.39 12.47 38.40
CA THR A 555 7.18 11.28 38.73
C THR A 555 7.02 10.91 40.21
N GLU A 556 7.13 11.90 41.10
CA GLU A 556 6.92 11.72 42.54
C GLU A 556 5.49 11.25 42.86
N ALA A 557 4.48 11.88 42.26
CA ALA A 557 3.08 11.50 42.47
C ALA A 557 2.80 10.07 41.99
N THR A 558 3.40 9.65 40.88
CA THR A 558 3.24 8.29 40.33
C THR A 558 3.99 7.24 41.17
N ALA A 559 5.16 7.60 41.71
CA ALA A 559 5.92 6.73 42.59
C ALA A 559 5.19 6.45 43.92
N ALA A 560 4.43 7.42 44.45
CA ALA A 560 3.64 7.25 45.66
C ALA A 560 2.44 6.29 45.52
N LEU A 561 2.08 5.91 44.30
CA LEU A 561 0.97 4.97 44.00
C LEU A 561 1.43 3.52 43.77
N LYS A 562 2.74 3.29 43.65
CA LYS A 562 3.35 1.95 43.53
C LYS A 562 3.79 1.46 44.89
#